data_AF-A0A1V4XGQ7-F1
#
_entry.id   AF-A0A1V4XGQ7-F1
#
_cell.length_a   1.000
_cell.length_b   1.000
_cell.length_c   1.000
_cell.angle_alpha   90.00
_cell.angle_beta   90.00
_cell.angle_gamma   90.00
#
_symmetry.space_group_name_H-M   'P 1'
#
loop_
_entity.id
_entity.type
_entity.pdbx_description
1 polymer ?
#
loop_
_entity_poly.entity_id
_entity_poly.type
_entity_poly.pdbx_seq_one_letter_code
_entity_poly.pdbx_strand_id
1 'polypeptide(L)'
;MFRETALTWIAELEDTGELGPLDGERRGRLADEYAVKLEEIFNEEVSRQLEPLGKAAEFERMLLYDSQYTHKYLNQTIPGYYGFRTEIFEKARKIILGER
;
A
#
# COMPACT_ATOMS: atom_id res chain seq x y z
N MET A 1 -7.20 -4.70 1.81
CA MET A 1 -6.37 -3.56 2.27
C MET A 1 -5.96 -2.60 1.16
N PHE A 2 -4.99 -2.93 0.27
CA PHE A 2 -4.47 -1.95 -0.71
C PHE A 2 -5.53 -1.45 -1.69
N ARG A 3 -6.32 -2.36 -2.27
CA ARG A 3 -7.43 -2.03 -3.17
C ARG A 3 -8.52 -1.19 -2.51
N GLU A 4 -8.87 -1.47 -1.27
CA GLU A 4 -9.85 -0.66 -0.52
C GLU A 4 -9.31 0.75 -0.29
N THR A 5 -8.02 0.87 0.02
CA THR A 5 -7.35 2.17 0.18
C THR A 5 -7.35 2.95 -1.13
N ALA A 6 -7.02 2.29 -2.24
CA ALA A 6 -7.08 2.88 -3.57
C ALA A 6 -8.49 3.35 -3.94
N LEU A 7 -9.53 2.57 -3.62
CA LEU A 7 -10.93 2.97 -3.82
C LEU A 7 -11.32 4.20 -3.00
N THR A 8 -10.82 4.32 -1.77
CA THR A 8 -11.00 5.51 -0.93
C THR A 8 -10.34 6.73 -1.56
N TRP A 9 -9.09 6.62 -2.00
CA TRP A 9 -8.41 7.75 -2.66
C TRP A 9 -9.11 8.19 -3.93
N ILE A 10 -9.58 7.26 -4.75
CA ILE A 10 -10.37 7.59 -5.95
C ILE A 10 -11.66 8.31 -5.58
N ALA A 11 -12.35 7.87 -4.51
CA ALA A 11 -13.56 8.53 -4.03
C ALA A 11 -13.27 9.97 -3.58
N GLU A 12 -12.17 10.20 -2.85
CA GLU A 12 -11.74 11.53 -2.42
C GLU A 12 -11.46 12.45 -3.61
N LEU A 13 -10.73 11.95 -4.63
CA LEU A 13 -10.42 12.74 -5.83
C LEU A 13 -11.66 13.09 -6.66
N GLU A 14 -12.65 12.19 -6.72
CA GLU A 14 -13.95 12.48 -7.33
C GLU A 14 -14.73 13.54 -6.55
N ASP A 15 -14.66 13.51 -5.21
CA ASP A 15 -15.34 14.47 -4.32
C ASP A 15 -14.68 15.86 -4.36
N THR A 16 -13.35 15.93 -4.44
CA THR A 16 -12.62 17.21 -4.59
C THR A 16 -12.65 17.77 -6.02
N GLY A 17 -13.13 16.97 -6.99
CA GLY A 17 -13.19 17.34 -8.40
C GLY A 17 -11.84 17.28 -9.13
N GLU A 18 -10.80 16.75 -8.48
CA GLU A 18 -9.49 16.50 -9.09
C GLU A 18 -9.53 15.35 -10.12
N LEU A 19 -10.49 14.44 -9.95
CA LEU A 19 -10.80 13.39 -10.90
C LEU A 19 -12.24 13.55 -11.38
N GLY A 20 -12.44 13.55 -12.70
CA GLY A 20 -13.78 13.52 -13.27
C GLY A 20 -14.51 12.23 -12.94
N PRO A 21 -15.86 12.22 -12.97
CA PRO A 21 -16.64 11.03 -12.63
C PRO A 21 -16.26 9.84 -13.52
N LEU A 22 -15.89 8.73 -12.89
CA LEU A 22 -15.55 7.49 -13.59
C LEU A 22 -16.75 6.54 -13.60
N ASP A 23 -16.90 5.79 -14.71
CA ASP A 23 -17.77 4.62 -14.70
C ASP A 23 -17.17 3.50 -13.82
N GLY A 24 -18.00 2.53 -13.43
CA GLY A 24 -17.59 1.46 -12.51
C GLY A 24 -16.42 0.61 -13.03
N GLU A 25 -16.29 0.45 -14.34
CA GLU A 25 -15.23 -0.35 -14.96
C GLU A 25 -13.88 0.40 -14.92
N ARG A 26 -13.88 1.68 -15.29
CA ARG A 26 -12.71 2.56 -15.21
C ARG A 26 -12.28 2.75 -13.77
N ARG A 27 -13.22 2.96 -12.85
CA ARG A 27 -12.94 3.05 -11.41
C ARG A 27 -12.29 1.76 -10.90
N GLY A 28 -12.80 0.60 -11.31
CA GLY A 28 -12.23 -0.70 -10.95
C GLY A 28 -10.79 -0.84 -11.42
N ARG A 29 -10.52 -0.57 -12.70
CA ARG A 29 -9.17 -0.64 -13.27
C ARG A 29 -8.19 0.32 -12.59
N LEU A 30 -8.61 1.55 -12.34
CA LEU A 30 -7.75 2.54 -11.67
C LEU A 30 -7.45 2.12 -10.23
N ALA A 31 -8.43 1.56 -9.52
CA ALA A 31 -8.23 1.04 -8.17
C ALA A 31 -7.24 -0.13 -8.15
N ASP A 32 -7.30 -1.02 -9.14
CA ASP A 32 -6.37 -2.15 -9.27
C ASP A 32 -4.95 -1.64 -9.59
N GLU A 33 -4.81 -0.65 -10.48
CA GLU A 33 -3.51 -0.04 -10.80
C GLU A 33 -2.89 0.63 -9.56
N TYR A 34 -3.67 1.42 -8.82
CA TYR A 34 -3.21 2.08 -7.60
C TYR A 34 -2.89 1.07 -6.49
N ALA A 35 -3.66 -0.02 -6.40
CA ALA A 35 -3.41 -1.07 -5.43
C ALA A 35 -2.06 -1.76 -5.66
N VAL A 36 -1.72 -2.09 -6.92
CA VAL A 36 -0.44 -2.70 -7.29
C VAL A 36 0.72 -1.76 -6.92
N LYS A 37 0.65 -0.48 -7.32
CA LYS A 37 1.69 0.50 -6.99
C LYS A 37 1.85 0.70 -5.49
N LEU A 38 0.75 0.75 -4.75
CA LEU A 38 0.77 0.89 -3.28
C LEU A 38 1.39 -0.35 -2.62
N GLU A 39 1.06 -1.54 -3.10
CA GLU A 39 1.62 -2.80 -2.62
C GLU A 39 3.12 -2.89 -2.88
N GLU A 40 3.59 -2.50 -4.07
CA GLU A 40 5.02 -2.46 -4.41
C GLU A 40 5.80 -1.53 -3.47
N ILE A 41 5.33 -0.28 -3.30
CA ILE A 41 5.95 0.69 -2.39
C ILE A 41 5.96 0.16 -0.95
N PHE A 42 4.84 -0.41 -0.51
CA PHE A 42 4.73 -0.94 0.84
C PHE A 42 5.70 -2.10 1.09
N ASN A 43 5.78 -3.05 0.17
CA ASN A 43 6.67 -4.20 0.30
C ASN A 43 8.14 -3.77 0.25
N GLU A 44 8.51 -2.81 -0.59
CA GLU A 44 9.88 -2.28 -0.64
C GLU A 44 10.28 -1.62 0.69
N GLU A 45 9.42 -0.76 1.25
CA GLU A 45 9.69 -0.11 2.53
C GLU A 45 9.72 -1.10 3.71
N VAL A 46 8.83 -2.09 3.71
CA VAL A 46 8.87 -3.18 4.69
C VAL A 46 10.19 -3.94 4.59
N SER A 47 10.64 -4.32 3.40
CA SER A 47 11.92 -5.00 3.23
C SER A 47 13.08 -4.17 3.78
N ARG A 48 13.15 -2.87 3.46
CA ARG A 48 14.16 -1.96 4.02
C ARG A 48 14.11 -1.89 5.55
N GLN A 49 12.92 -1.84 6.13
CA GLN A 49 12.75 -1.80 7.59
C GLN A 49 13.17 -3.12 8.26
N LEU A 50 13.06 -4.25 7.56
CA LEU A 50 13.41 -5.58 8.04
C LEU A 50 14.87 -5.99 7.77
N GLU A 51 15.55 -5.35 6.83
CA GLU A 51 16.98 -5.55 6.56
C GLU A 51 17.87 -5.45 7.81
N PRO A 52 17.82 -4.37 8.63
CA PRO A 52 18.66 -4.27 9.82
C PRO A 52 18.30 -5.29 10.91
N LEU A 53 17.13 -5.93 10.80
CA LEU A 53 16.69 -7.01 11.69
C LEU A 53 17.08 -8.40 11.17
N GLY A 54 17.68 -8.49 9.99
CA GLY A 54 18.00 -9.77 9.32
C GLY A 54 16.77 -10.54 8.84
N LYS A 55 15.62 -9.86 8.68
CA LYS A 55 14.31 -10.49 8.44
C LYS A 55 13.73 -10.25 7.04
N ALA A 56 14.43 -9.51 6.17
CA ALA A 56 13.97 -9.23 4.81
C ALA A 56 13.73 -10.51 3.98
N ALA A 57 14.66 -11.46 4.02
CA ALA A 57 14.53 -12.73 3.29
C ALA A 57 13.38 -13.63 3.80
N GLU A 58 13.04 -13.54 5.09
CA GLU A 58 11.86 -14.23 5.64
C GLU A 58 10.58 -13.62 5.09
N PHE A 59 10.50 -12.28 5.08
CA PHE A 59 9.37 -11.55 4.53
C PHE A 59 9.17 -11.80 3.02
N GLU A 60 10.23 -11.81 2.22
CA GLU A 60 10.15 -12.14 0.78
C GLU A 60 9.56 -13.54 0.54
N ARG A 61 9.97 -14.54 1.34
CA ARG A 61 9.39 -15.88 1.27
C ARG A 61 7.91 -15.88 1.65
N MET A 62 7.50 -15.09 2.65
CA MET A 62 6.09 -14.98 3.01
C MET A 62 5.25 -14.41 1.85
N LEU A 63 5.75 -13.40 1.14
CA LEU A 63 5.06 -12.83 -0.02
C LEU A 63 4.83 -13.87 -1.14
N LEU A 64 5.75 -14.82 -1.32
CA LEU A 64 5.65 -15.86 -2.36
C LEU A 64 4.71 -17.02 -2.00
N TYR A 65 4.62 -17.39 -0.72
CA TYR A 65 4.02 -18.67 -0.32
C TYR A 65 2.79 -18.56 0.59
N ASP A 66 2.71 -17.53 1.44
CA ASP A 66 1.57 -17.36 2.37
C ASP A 66 1.45 -15.90 2.85
N SER A 67 0.75 -15.09 2.04
CA SER A 67 0.49 -13.69 2.35
C SER A 67 -0.62 -13.48 3.40
N GLN A 68 -1.33 -14.54 3.81
CA GLN A 68 -2.50 -14.43 4.68
C GLN A 68 -2.12 -13.92 6.08
N TYR A 69 -0.90 -14.18 6.55
CA TYR A 69 -0.43 -13.80 7.88
C TYR A 69 0.55 -12.62 7.87
N THR A 70 0.84 -12.04 6.71
CA THR A 70 1.83 -10.97 6.55
C THR A 70 1.58 -9.80 7.50
N HIS A 71 0.34 -9.31 7.58
CA HIS A 71 0.01 -8.18 8.45
C HIS A 71 0.26 -8.48 9.94
N LYS A 72 -0.05 -9.69 10.40
CA LYS A 72 0.19 -10.10 11.79
C LYS A 72 1.69 -10.18 12.08
N TYR A 73 2.46 -10.78 11.17
CA TYR A 73 3.91 -10.88 11.28
C TYR A 73 4.58 -9.50 11.35
N LEU A 74 4.16 -8.57 10.48
CA LEU A 74 4.72 -7.23 10.45
C LEU A 74 4.40 -6.45 11.74
N ASN A 75 3.18 -6.57 12.27
CA ASN A 75 2.81 -5.96 13.54
C ASN A 75 3.63 -6.49 14.74
N GLN A 76 4.08 -7.74 14.69
CA GLN A 76 4.94 -8.33 15.73
C GLN A 76 6.42 -7.99 15.55
N THR A 77 6.82 -7.68 14.31
CA THR A 77 8.24 -7.53 13.95
C THR A 77 8.69 -6.08 13.90
N ILE A 78 7.83 -5.17 13.42
CA ILE A 78 8.13 -3.75 13.26
C ILE A 78 7.58 -2.98 14.48
N PRO A 79 8.44 -2.42 15.35
CA PRO A 79 7.99 -1.53 16.41
C PRO A 79 7.22 -0.34 15.82
N GLY A 80 6.02 -0.06 16.35
CA GLY A 80 5.20 1.04 15.83
C GLY A 80 4.61 0.80 14.43
N TYR A 81 4.41 -0.46 14.04
CA TYR A 81 3.94 -0.86 12.71
C TYR A 81 2.77 -0.03 12.14
N TYR A 82 1.77 0.32 12.95
CA TYR A 82 0.65 1.14 12.48
C TYR A 82 1.06 2.55 12.08
N GLY A 83 1.99 3.19 12.80
CA GLY A 83 2.54 4.49 12.44
C GLY A 83 3.36 4.40 11.16
N PHE A 84 4.27 3.43 11.10
CA PHE A 84 5.07 3.10 9.92
C PHE A 84 4.19 2.86 8.68
N ARG A 85 3.12 2.08 8.81
CA ARG A 85 2.17 1.81 7.72
C ARG A 85 1.49 3.10 7.25
N THR A 86 1.03 3.95 8.17
CA THR A 86 0.39 5.23 7.81
C THR A 86 1.35 6.12 7.04
N GLU A 87 2.59 6.28 7.50
CA GLU A 87 3.62 7.09 6.83
C GLU A 87 3.90 6.59 5.41
N ILE A 88 3.99 5.27 5.22
CA ILE A 88 4.16 4.68 3.88
C ILE A 88 2.97 4.95 3.00
N PHE A 89 1.75 4.83 3.53
CA PHE A 89 0.53 5.05 2.75
C PHE A 89 0.41 6.51 2.32
N GLU A 90 0.77 7.45 3.20
CA GLU A 90 0.85 8.89 2.86
C GLU A 90 1.94 9.16 1.80
N LYS A 91 3.12 8.56 1.95
CA LYS A 91 4.19 8.65 0.95
C LYS A 91 3.75 8.10 -0.41
N ALA A 92 3.13 6.92 -0.40
CA ALA A 92 2.65 6.26 -1.60
C ALA A 92 1.54 7.06 -2.29
N ARG A 93 0.61 7.64 -1.51
CA ARG A 93 -0.44 8.54 -2.03
C ARG A 93 0.18 9.69 -2.82
N LYS A 94 1.18 10.37 -2.26
CA LYS A 94 1.89 11.47 -2.94
C LYS A 94 2.55 11.01 -4.25
N ILE A 95 3.22 9.85 -4.22
CA ILE A 95 3.90 9.29 -5.40
C ILE A 95 2.90 8.90 -6.49
N ILE A 96 1.83 8.19 -6.13
CA ILE A 96 0.87 7.62 -7.08
C ILE A 96 -0.01 8.72 -7.69
N LEU A 97 -0.45 9.69 -6.88
CA LEU A 97 -1.32 10.78 -7.30
C LEU A 97 -0.55 11.99 -7.84
N GLY A 98 0.77 12.05 -7.65
CA GLY A 98 1.60 13.17 -8.06
C GLY A 98 1.45 14.42 -7.20
N GLU A 99 0.94 14.28 -5.97
CA GLU A 99 0.84 15.38 -5.00
C GLU A 99 2.25 15.81 -4.56
N ARG A 100 2.54 17.11 -4.66
CA ARG A 100 3.82 17.72 -4.26
C ARG A 100 3.87 18.07 -2.78
#